data_AF-A0A349A2E8-F1
#
_entry.id   AF-A0A349A2E8-F1
#
_cell.length_a   1.000
_cell.length_b   1.000
_cell.length_c   1.000
_cell.angle_alpha   90.00
_cell.angle_beta   90.00
_cell.angle_gamma   90.00
#
_symmetry.space_group_name_H-M   'P 1'
#
loop_
_entity.id
_entity.type
_entity.pdbx_description
1 polymer ?
#
loop_
_entity_poly.entity_id
_entity_poly.type
_entity_poly.pdbx_seq_one_letter_code
_entity_poly.pdbx_strand_id
1 'polypeptide(L)' 'LRTEYGADTVFEETPYNVARWVACADPKRFKEFERENGSSLALDAEGRPTFLTASEFRLERCMETWPDVAFLKTREYT' A
#
# COMPACT_ATOMS: atom_id res chain seq x y z
N LEU A 1 -20.60 10.00 -7.11
CA LEU A 1 -19.82 11.21 -7.50
C LEU A 1 -20.65 12.18 -8.33
N ARG A 2 -21.17 11.81 -9.51
CA ARG A 2 -21.94 12.76 -10.35
C ARG A 2 -23.27 13.21 -9.75
N THR A 3 -24.05 12.31 -9.15
CA THR A 3 -25.39 12.66 -8.64
C THR A 3 -25.36 13.40 -7.30
N GLU A 4 -24.35 13.16 -6.46
CA GLU A 4 -24.21 13.81 -5.14
C GLU A 4 -23.22 14.99 -5.14
N TYR A 5 -22.23 15.01 -6.04
CA TYR A 5 -21.17 16.02 -6.08
C TYR A 5 -20.99 16.67 -7.46
N GLY A 6 -21.80 16.31 -8.47
CA GLY A 6 -21.68 16.88 -9.83
C GLY A 6 -20.39 16.53 -10.56
N ALA A 7 -19.51 15.70 -9.98
CA ALA A 7 -18.20 15.42 -10.53
C ALA A 7 -18.28 14.38 -11.66
N ASP A 8 -17.85 14.78 -12.85
CA ASP A 8 -17.55 13.86 -13.95
C ASP A 8 -16.20 13.18 -13.66
N THR A 9 -16.22 11.86 -13.47
CA THR A 9 -15.05 11.05 -13.12
C THR A 9 -14.75 10.09 -14.26
N VAL A 10 -13.49 10.03 -14.67
CA VAL A 10 -12.96 9.04 -15.62
C VAL A 10 -12.04 8.07 -14.88
N PHE A 11 -12.08 6.80 -15.28
CA PHE A 11 -11.20 5.77 -14.74
C PHE A 11 -10.06 5.52 -15.72
N GLU A 12 -8.84 5.46 -15.21
CA GLU A 12 -7.65 5.04 -15.95
C GLU A 12 -7.19 3.68 -15.42
N GLU A 13 -6.59 2.87 -16.28
CA GLU A 13 -6.03 1.59 -15.86
C GLU A 13 -4.84 1.81 -14.92
N THR A 14 -4.77 0.98 -13.89
CA THR A 14 -3.69 1.02 -12.91
C THR A 14 -2.83 -0.24 -13.01
N PRO A 15 -1.49 -0.15 -12.87
CA PRO A 15 -0.62 -1.31 -12.92
C PRO A 15 -0.66 -2.17 -11.64
N TYR A 16 -1.47 -1.82 -10.64
CA TYR A 16 -1.52 -2.50 -9.34
C TYR A 16 -2.65 -3.53 -9.26
N ASN A 17 -2.31 -4.75 -8.85
CA ASN A 17 -3.27 -5.84 -8.63
C ASN A 17 -3.31 -6.31 -7.17
N VAL A 18 -2.37 -5.85 -6.33
CA VAL A 18 -2.23 -6.26 -4.94
C VAL A 18 -2.01 -5.04 -4.05
N ALA A 19 -2.76 -4.97 -2.96
CA ALA A 19 -2.60 -3.98 -1.90
C ALA A 19 -2.44 -4.68 -0.55
N ARG A 20 -1.52 -4.19 0.29
CA ARG A 20 -1.34 -4.63 1.68
C ARG A 20 -1.07 -3.42 2.56
N TRP A 21 -1.74 -3.33 3.70
CA TRP A 21 -1.28 -2.40 4.73
C TRP A 21 0.07 -2.87 5.26
N VAL A 22 0.97 -1.93 5.47
CA VAL A 22 2.31 -2.21 5.98
C VAL A 22 2.49 -1.64 7.38
N ALA A 23 3.16 -2.40 8.24
CA ALA A 23 3.48 -1.97 9.59
C ALA A 23 4.81 -2.60 10.02
N CYS A 24 5.58 -1.89 10.83
CA CYS A 24 6.81 -2.42 11.41
C CYS A 24 6.98 -1.86 12.82
N ALA A 25 7.44 -2.71 13.74
CA ALA A 25 7.67 -2.31 15.13
C ALA A 25 8.91 -1.41 15.30
N ASP A 26 9.91 -1.55 14.41
CA ASP A 26 11.10 -0.71 14.41
C ASP A 26 10.92 0.49 13.45
N PRO A 27 10.79 1.73 13.98
CA PRO A 27 10.58 2.90 13.15
C PRO A 27 11.78 3.25 12.26
N LYS A 28 13.01 2.84 12.62
CA LYS A 28 14.19 3.07 11.76
C LYS A 28 14.14 2.16 10.54
N ARG A 29 13.81 0.88 10.75
CA ARG A 29 13.63 -0.09 9.66
C ARG A 29 12.44 0.27 8.79
N PHE A 30 11.34 0.74 9.39
CA PHE A 30 10.20 1.19 8.61
C PHE A 30 10.54 2.38 7.71
N LYS A 31 11.28 3.37 8.22
CA LYS A 31 11.72 4.51 7.42
C LYS A 31 12.65 4.11 6.27
N GLU A 32 13.49 3.09 6.47
CA GLU A 32 14.33 2.52 5.41
C GLU A 32 13.48 1.85 4.33
N PHE A 33 12.49 1.05 4.74
CA PHE A 33 11.51 0.43 3.86
C PHE A 33 10.73 1.48 3.04
N GLU A 34 10.25 2.55 3.69
CA GLU A 34 9.54 3.65 3.03
C GLU A 34 10.41 4.35 1.98
N ARG A 35 11.69 4.56 2.28
CA ARG A 35 12.64 5.17 1.36
C ARG A 35 12.88 4.29 0.13
N GLU A 36 13.00 2.98 0.30
CA GLU A 36 13.31 2.05 -0.79
C GLU A 36 12.10 1.65 -1.62
N ASN A 37 10.91 1.64 -1.02
CA ASN A 37 9.67 1.21 -1.67
C ASN A 37 8.69 2.37 -1.92
N GLY A 38 9.12 3.62 -1.80
CA GLY A 38 8.26 4.80 -1.86
C GLY A 38 7.41 4.90 -3.13
N SER A 39 7.90 4.45 -4.29
CA SER A 39 7.12 4.40 -5.54
C SER A 39 5.96 3.39 -5.52
N SER A 40 6.02 2.45 -4.59
CA SER A 40 5.03 1.39 -4.38
C SER A 40 4.24 1.64 -3.09
N LEU A 41 4.38 2.80 -2.46
CA LEU A 41 3.65 3.15 -1.25
C LEU A 41 2.66 4.29 -1.53
N ALA A 42 1.47 4.11 -1.00
CA ALA A 42 0.41 5.11 -0.98
C ALA A 42 -0.17 5.23 0.43
N LEU A 43 -0.83 6.34 0.69
CA LEU A 43 -1.65 6.50 1.88
C LEU A 43 -3.10 6.15 1.53
N ASP A 44 -3.75 5.36 2.38
CA ASP A 44 -5.19 5.18 2.29
C ASP A 44 -5.96 6.42 2.79
N ALA A 45 -7.29 6.35 2.79
CA ALA A 45 -8.14 7.47 3.19
C ALA A 45 -7.94 7.92 4.66
N GLU A 46 -7.33 7.08 5.50
CA GLU A 46 -7.03 7.38 6.91
C GLU A 46 -5.55 7.71 7.14
N GLY A 47 -4.77 7.88 6.07
CA GLY A 47 -3.34 8.17 6.17
C GLY A 47 -2.49 6.94 6.52
N ARG A 48 -3.00 5.72 6.32
CA ARG A 48 -2.25 4.49 6.63
C ARG A 48 -1.40 4.08 5.43
N PRO A 49 -0.10 3.76 5.63
CA PRO A 49 0.77 3.33 4.55
C PRO A 49 0.33 1.98 3.99
N THR A 50 0.18 1.94 2.67
CA THR A 50 -0.32 0.81 1.90
C THR A 50 0.65 0.53 0.76
N PHE A 51 1.17 -0.70 0.72
CA PHE A 51 2.05 -1.18 -0.33
C PHE A 51 1.22 -1.70 -1.51
N LEU A 52 1.52 -1.20 -2.70
CA LEU A 52 0.84 -1.51 -3.96
C LEU A 52 1.82 -2.20 -4.92
N THR A 53 1.41 -3.33 -5.50
CA THR A 53 2.24 -4.07 -6.46
C THR A 53 1.42 -4.77 -7.54
N ALA A 54 2.09 -5.12 -8.64
CA ALA A 54 1.47 -5.70 -9.83
C ALA A 54 1.12 -7.19 -9.71
N SER A 55 1.74 -7.93 -8.77
CA SER A 55 1.51 -9.36 -8.60
C SER A 55 1.90 -9.87 -7.20
N GLU A 56 1.33 -11.01 -6.79
CA GLU A 56 1.66 -11.69 -5.52
C GLU A 56 3.15 -12.10 -5.47
N PHE A 57 3.74 -12.54 -6.58
CA PHE A 57 5.18 -12.86 -6.65
C PHE A 57 6.08 -11.67 -6.27
N ARG A 58 5.73 -10.45 -6.70
CA ARG A 58 6.47 -9.24 -6.31
C ARG A 58 6.26 -8.89 -4.84
N LEU A 59 5.08 -9.16 -4.30
CA LEU A 59 4.81 -9.02 -2.87
C LEU A 59 5.69 -9.99 -2.08
N GLU A 60 5.69 -11.27 -2.43
CA GLU A 60 6.48 -12.32 -1.75
C GLU A 60 7.96 -11.96 -1.70
N ARG A 61 8.54 -11.55 -2.83
CA ARG A 61 9.95 -11.10 -2.87
C ARG A 61 10.21 -9.87 -1.99
N CYS A 62 9.25 -8.94 -1.90
CA CYS A 62 9.37 -7.78 -1.03
C CYS A 62 9.34 -8.22 0.45
N MET A 63 8.45 -9.15 0.81
CA MET A 63 8.35 -9.74 2.15
C MET A 63 9.63 -10.48 2.56
N GLU A 64 10.26 -11.20 1.63
CA GLU A 64 11.57 -11.86 1.86
C GLU A 64 12.69 -10.84 2.12
N THR A 65 12.66 -9.70 1.42
CA THR A 65 13.65 -8.63 1.60
C THR A 65 13.41 -7.85 2.90
N TRP A 66 12.16 -7.75 3.33
CA TRP A 66 11.71 -6.99 4.49
C TRP A 66 10.96 -7.85 5.51
N PRO A 67 11.62 -8.85 6.13
CA PRO A 67 10.97 -9.78 7.05
C PRO A 67 10.46 -9.10 8.33
N ASP A 68 11.00 -7.93 8.67
CA ASP A 68 10.60 -7.13 9.83
C ASP A 68 9.32 -6.30 9.58
N VAL A 69 8.87 -6.21 8.33
CA VAL A 69 7.68 -5.45 7.92
C VAL A 69 6.51 -6.43 7.75
N ALA A 70 5.43 -6.19 8.49
CA ALA A 70 4.19 -6.94 8.35
C ALA A 70 3.39 -6.42 7.15
N PHE A 71 2.88 -7.35 6.33
CA PHE A 71 2.01 -7.07 5.18
C PHE A 71 0.63 -7.67 5.45
N LEU A 72 -0.35 -6.81 5.75
CA LEU A 72 -1.67 -7.22 6.23
C LEU A 72 -2.69 -7.26 5.09
N LYS A 73 -3.40 -8.39 4.95
CA LYS A 73 -4.51 -8.57 3.98
C LYS A 73 -5.81 -7.92 4.44
N THR A 74 -6.01 -7.86 5.75
CA THR A 74 -7.17 -7.25 6.39
C THR A 74 -6.67 -6.41 7.55
N ARG A 75 -7.40 -5.34 7.85
CA ARG A 75 -7.16 -4.51 9.01
C ARG A 75 -8.50 -4.04 9.56
N GLU A 76 -8.59 -3.93 10.88
CA GLU A 76 -9.78 -3.42 11.54
C GLU A 76 -10.01 -1.94 11.18
N TYR A 77 -11.26 -1.62 10.85
CA TYR A 77 -11.74 -0.25 10.68
C TYR A 77 -11.87 0.38 12.07
N THR A 78 -11.35 1.59 12.27
CA THR A 78 -11.35 2.26 13.60
C THR A 78 -12.25 3.47 13.56
#